data_AF-A0A2V6BXK1-F1
#
_entry.id   AF-A0A2V6BXK1-F1
#
_cell.length_a   1.000
_cell.length_b   1.000
_cell.length_c   1.000
_cell.angle_alpha   90.00
_cell.angle_beta   90.00
_cell.angle_gamma   90.00
#
_symmetry.space_group_name_H-M   'P 1'
#
loop_
_entity.id
_entity.type
_entity.pdbx_description
1 polymer ?
#
loop_
_entity_poly.entity_id
_entity_poly.type
_entity_poly.pdbx_seq_one_letter_code
_entity_poly.pdbx_strand_id
1 'polypeptide(L)'
;MKTTPFTRTKFRWCVSAVLLALASPFCASMRAESSDVNRTSEGWKTASPRDEIRPAFEFKRDGGPAGHGSLLIRADDREGLDGHWVKTFPVEGGHYYHFRATRRVTNVAAPRRSVLARILWRDDNGQPVHRDGPGATSYAPGEAPVAEPEYPADRHSDPSGWTEVEDVYQAPSRATHAIVELYLRWATRAQVEWSEISLAETNAPPPRKVRLASVHFRPSGKKTAAENCRLFAPFIDEAAHQKADLVVLPETLTLCGTGLSYADAAEPIPGPSTDYFAELAKQHDLYLVAGLVERERHLIYNVAVLIGPDGKVQGKYRKATLPRSEIEGGITPGEEYPVFDTRFGKLGMMVCYDG
;
A
#
# COMPACT_ATOMS: atom_id res chain seq x y z
N MET A 1 -31.39 38.51 36.93
CA MET A 1 -32.23 38.74 35.74
C MET A 1 -32.58 37.38 35.14
N LYS A 2 -33.88 37.11 34.97
CA LYS A 2 -34.44 35.83 34.55
C LYS A 2 -34.19 35.61 33.05
N THR A 3 -33.72 34.41 32.67
CA THR A 3 -33.64 33.96 31.28
C THR A 3 -34.85 33.05 30.97
N THR A 4 -35.70 33.49 30.06
CA THR A 4 -36.87 32.80 29.52
C THR A 4 -36.45 31.82 28.42
N PRO A 5 -37.01 30.61 28.30
CA PRO A 5 -36.73 29.71 27.18
C PRO A 5 -37.71 29.93 26.01
N PHE A 6 -37.16 29.88 24.80
CA PHE A 6 -37.84 30.02 23.51
C PHE A 6 -38.60 28.74 23.14
N THR A 7 -39.89 28.85 22.83
CA THR A 7 -40.74 27.76 22.33
C THR A 7 -40.58 27.56 20.83
N ARG A 8 -40.40 26.30 20.39
CA ARG A 8 -40.37 25.89 18.97
C ARG A 8 -41.78 25.61 18.46
N THR A 9 -42.26 26.41 17.52
CA THR A 9 -43.52 26.19 16.79
C THR A 9 -43.26 25.31 15.57
N LYS A 10 -43.98 24.19 15.46
CA LYS A 10 -43.98 23.29 14.30
C LYS A 10 -44.88 23.86 13.19
N PHE A 11 -44.34 24.13 12.01
CA PHE A 11 -45.12 24.45 10.80
C PHE A 11 -45.23 23.20 9.91
N ARG A 12 -46.46 22.74 9.66
CA ARG A 12 -46.79 21.70 8.66
C ARG A 12 -46.99 22.39 7.31
N TRP A 13 -46.31 21.92 6.26
CA TRP A 13 -46.59 22.33 4.88
C TRP A 13 -47.40 21.23 4.20
N CYS A 14 -48.57 21.61 3.66
CA CYS A 14 -49.42 20.79 2.82
C CYS A 14 -48.83 20.68 1.41
N VAL A 15 -48.81 19.45 0.88
CA VAL A 15 -48.50 19.13 -0.51
C VAL A 15 -49.71 19.44 -1.38
N SER A 16 -49.50 20.10 -2.52
CA SER A 16 -50.48 20.16 -3.61
C SER A 16 -49.74 19.89 -4.92
N ALA A 17 -50.07 18.76 -5.53
CA ALA A 17 -49.56 18.33 -6.82
C ALA A 17 -50.37 18.98 -7.94
N VAL A 18 -49.68 19.55 -8.94
CA VAL A 18 -50.29 19.96 -10.21
C VAL A 18 -49.50 19.28 -11.32
N LEU A 19 -50.16 18.35 -12.00
CA LEU A 19 -49.75 17.71 -13.24
C LEU A 19 -49.99 18.66 -14.41
N LEU A 20 -48.97 18.89 -15.24
CA LEU A 20 -49.14 19.47 -16.57
C LEU A 20 -48.24 18.70 -17.55
N ALA A 21 -48.90 17.90 -18.39
CA ALA A 21 -48.34 17.18 -19.51
C ALA A 21 -48.27 18.11 -20.73
N LEU A 22 -47.12 18.16 -21.40
CA LEU A 22 -47.00 18.65 -22.77
C LEU A 22 -46.16 17.65 -23.56
N ALA A 23 -46.83 17.02 -24.52
CA ALA A 23 -46.25 16.15 -25.52
C ALA A 23 -45.69 16.97 -26.69
N SER A 24 -44.55 16.56 -27.24
CA SER A 24 -44.14 16.88 -28.62
C SER A 24 -43.25 15.76 -29.17
N PRO A 25 -43.29 15.49 -30.50
CA PRO A 25 -42.95 14.18 -31.04
C PRO A 25 -41.58 14.11 -31.72
N PHE A 26 -41.07 12.88 -31.80
CA PHE A 26 -40.21 12.35 -32.87
C PHE A 26 -38.83 12.97 -33.13
N CYS A 27 -37.78 12.28 -32.63
CA CYS A 27 -36.71 11.84 -33.51
C CYS A 27 -36.06 10.59 -32.90
N ALA A 28 -36.49 9.41 -33.35
CA ALA A 28 -35.87 8.15 -33.00
C ALA A 28 -34.53 8.04 -33.76
N SER A 29 -33.44 8.49 -33.14
CA SER A 29 -32.12 7.98 -33.54
C SER A 29 -31.99 6.59 -32.93
N MET A 30 -31.94 5.56 -33.76
CA MET A 30 -31.51 4.22 -33.36
C MET A 30 -30.12 4.34 -32.72
N ARG A 31 -30.05 4.39 -31.38
CA ARG A 31 -28.86 3.95 -30.67
C ARG A 31 -28.83 2.45 -30.84
N ALA A 32 -28.02 1.99 -31.79
CA ALA A 32 -27.56 0.62 -31.79
C ALA A 32 -26.92 0.37 -30.42
N GLU A 33 -27.56 -0.47 -29.61
CA GLU A 33 -26.99 -1.03 -28.40
C GLU A 33 -25.66 -1.69 -28.79
N SER A 34 -24.54 -1.10 -28.36
CA SER A 34 -23.22 -1.72 -28.46
C SER A 34 -23.06 -2.76 -27.34
N SER A 35 -23.92 -3.77 -27.37
CA SER A 35 -23.85 -4.94 -26.49
C SER A 35 -23.34 -6.12 -27.31
N ASP A 36 -22.01 -6.32 -27.38
CA ASP A 36 -21.37 -7.65 -27.56
C ASP A 36 -19.84 -7.57 -27.79
N VAL A 37 -19.08 -6.96 -26.88
CA VAL A 37 -17.59 -6.99 -26.94
C VAL A 37 -16.91 -7.58 -25.68
N ASN A 38 -17.63 -7.82 -24.59
CA ASN A 38 -16.99 -7.92 -23.25
C ASN A 38 -17.03 -9.29 -22.54
N ARG A 39 -17.03 -10.41 -23.27
CA ARG A 39 -16.83 -11.73 -22.65
C ARG A 39 -15.85 -12.56 -23.45
N THR A 40 -14.70 -12.87 -22.87
CA THR A 40 -13.87 -13.96 -23.39
C THR A 40 -14.57 -15.30 -23.09
N SER A 41 -14.21 -16.36 -23.81
CA SER A 41 -14.69 -17.72 -23.53
C SER A 41 -14.37 -18.22 -22.12
N GLU A 42 -13.47 -17.52 -21.41
CA GLU A 42 -12.98 -17.90 -20.08
C GLU A 42 -13.65 -17.12 -18.93
N GLY A 43 -14.67 -16.32 -19.22
CA GLY A 43 -15.46 -15.61 -18.21
C GLY A 43 -14.87 -14.29 -17.72
N TRP A 44 -13.81 -13.79 -18.34
CA TRP A 44 -13.25 -12.46 -18.07
C TRP A 44 -14.10 -11.36 -18.68
N LYS A 45 -14.29 -10.28 -17.92
CA LYS A 45 -14.98 -9.05 -18.35
C LYS A 45 -14.04 -7.86 -18.21
N THR A 46 -14.33 -6.77 -18.91
CA THR A 46 -13.57 -5.52 -18.78
C THR A 46 -14.35 -4.51 -17.96
N ALA A 47 -13.67 -3.74 -17.12
CA ALA A 47 -14.28 -2.66 -16.37
C ALA A 47 -13.38 -1.42 -16.34
N SER A 48 -14.03 -0.26 -16.21
CA SER A 48 -13.41 1.05 -16.04
C SER A 48 -14.31 1.85 -15.07
N PRO A 49 -13.76 2.68 -14.17
CA PRO A 49 -14.58 3.51 -13.29
C PRO A 49 -15.48 4.50 -14.05
N ARG A 50 -15.04 4.96 -15.23
CA ARG A 50 -15.75 5.90 -16.11
C ARG A 50 -15.45 5.59 -17.57
N ASP A 51 -16.37 5.87 -18.49
CA ASP A 51 -16.15 5.57 -19.91
C ASP A 51 -15.08 6.47 -20.53
N GLU A 52 -14.97 7.72 -20.11
CA GLU A 52 -14.00 8.70 -20.61
C GLU A 52 -12.54 8.39 -20.22
N ILE A 53 -12.31 7.52 -19.23
CA ILE A 53 -10.98 7.03 -18.84
C ILE A 53 -10.75 5.56 -19.18
N ARG A 54 -11.66 4.96 -19.96
CA ARG A 54 -11.58 3.57 -20.37
C ARG A 54 -10.40 3.36 -21.33
N PRO A 55 -9.46 2.45 -21.03
CA PRO A 55 -8.43 2.03 -21.98
C PRO A 55 -8.99 1.05 -23.01
N ALA A 56 -8.21 0.73 -24.04
CA ALA A 56 -8.57 -0.32 -24.98
C ALA A 56 -8.29 -1.71 -24.38
N PHE A 57 -9.18 -2.66 -24.63
CA PHE A 57 -9.07 -4.05 -24.17
C PHE A 57 -9.07 -4.99 -25.37
N GLU A 58 -8.26 -6.04 -25.30
CA GLU A 58 -8.15 -7.04 -26.36
C GLU A 58 -7.85 -8.41 -25.72
N PHE A 59 -8.48 -9.47 -26.20
CA PHE A 59 -8.08 -10.84 -25.87
C PHE A 59 -7.26 -11.40 -27.04
N LYS A 60 -5.99 -11.70 -26.81
CA LYS A 60 -5.13 -12.34 -27.81
C LYS A 60 -5.20 -13.84 -27.64
N ARG A 61 -5.65 -14.58 -28.65
CA ARG A 61 -5.83 -16.05 -28.56
C ARG A 61 -4.50 -16.81 -28.48
N ASP A 62 -3.47 -16.26 -29.08
CA ASP A 62 -2.10 -16.79 -29.20
C ASP A 62 -1.10 -16.00 -28.34
N GLY A 63 -1.61 -15.18 -27.41
CA GLY A 63 -0.78 -14.41 -26.48
C GLY A 63 -0.29 -15.22 -25.29
N GLY A 64 0.47 -14.56 -24.41
CA GLY A 64 1.08 -15.21 -23.25
C GLY A 64 2.41 -15.90 -23.57
N PRO A 65 3.18 -16.31 -22.54
CA PRO A 65 4.46 -16.98 -22.73
C PRO A 65 4.32 -18.37 -23.39
N ALA A 66 3.24 -19.08 -23.09
CA ALA A 66 2.94 -20.40 -23.67
C ALA A 66 2.02 -20.37 -24.91
N GLY A 67 1.60 -19.18 -25.36
CA GLY A 67 0.67 -19.05 -26.50
C GLY A 67 -0.76 -19.54 -26.24
N HIS A 68 -1.15 -19.71 -24.98
CA HIS A 68 -2.49 -20.17 -24.56
C HIS A 68 -3.53 -19.04 -24.49
N GLY A 69 -3.11 -17.81 -24.71
CA GLY A 69 -3.96 -16.64 -24.72
C GLY A 69 -3.61 -15.64 -23.62
N SER A 70 -3.98 -14.38 -23.84
CA SER A 70 -3.71 -13.30 -22.91
C SER A 70 -4.73 -12.17 -22.93
N LEU A 71 -4.84 -11.53 -21.78
CA LEU A 71 -5.70 -10.38 -21.53
C LEU A 71 -4.86 -9.11 -21.65
N LEU A 72 -5.12 -8.34 -22.70
CA LEU A 72 -4.37 -7.13 -23.00
C LEU A 72 -5.15 -5.88 -22.59
N ILE A 73 -4.43 -4.90 -22.06
CA ILE A 73 -4.93 -3.53 -21.89
C ILE A 73 -3.93 -2.57 -22.54
N ARG A 74 -4.42 -1.62 -23.35
CA ARG A 74 -3.61 -0.57 -24.00
C ARG A 74 -4.12 0.81 -23.59
N ALA A 75 -3.22 1.62 -23.04
CA ALA A 75 -3.43 3.04 -22.80
C ALA A 75 -2.95 3.86 -24.00
N ASP A 76 -3.74 4.86 -24.38
CA ASP A 76 -3.37 5.86 -25.38
C ASP A 76 -2.64 7.05 -24.73
N ASP A 77 -2.60 8.20 -25.40
CA ASP A 77 -1.93 9.41 -24.93
C ASP A 77 -2.69 10.18 -23.85
N ARG A 78 -3.97 9.85 -23.58
CA ARG A 78 -4.76 10.49 -22.53
C ARG A 78 -4.21 10.15 -21.14
N GLU A 79 -4.10 11.17 -20.30
CA GLU A 79 -3.75 10.99 -18.89
C GLU A 79 -4.92 10.41 -18.08
N GLY A 80 -4.59 9.67 -17.02
CA GLY A 80 -5.58 9.21 -16.05
C GLY A 80 -6.46 8.04 -16.50
N LEU A 81 -6.13 7.36 -17.61
CA LEU A 81 -6.81 6.10 -17.97
C LEU A 81 -6.76 5.10 -16.82
N ASP A 82 -7.85 4.38 -16.57
CA ASP A 82 -7.95 3.38 -15.50
C ASP A 82 -8.89 2.28 -15.96
N GLY A 83 -8.38 1.07 -16.10
CA GLY A 83 -9.20 -0.07 -16.48
C GLY A 83 -8.58 -1.39 -16.07
N HIS A 84 -9.41 -2.41 -16.01
CA HIS A 84 -8.99 -3.74 -15.62
C HIS A 84 -9.82 -4.83 -16.27
N TRP A 85 -9.21 -6.02 -16.37
CA TRP A 85 -9.95 -7.26 -16.55
C TRP A 85 -10.43 -7.76 -15.19
N VAL A 86 -11.65 -8.29 -15.11
CA VAL A 86 -12.26 -8.79 -13.88
C VAL A 86 -12.88 -10.17 -14.08
N LYS A 87 -12.67 -11.05 -13.09
CA LYS A 87 -13.31 -12.37 -12.99
C LYS A 87 -13.56 -12.73 -11.53
N THR A 88 -14.68 -13.41 -11.29
CA THR A 88 -15.04 -13.95 -9.97
C THR A 88 -14.67 -15.43 -9.91
N PHE A 89 -14.04 -15.83 -8.81
CA PHE A 89 -13.66 -17.19 -8.49
C PHE A 89 -14.44 -17.64 -7.25
N PRO A 90 -15.03 -18.85 -7.23
CA PRO A 90 -15.57 -19.42 -6.01
C PRO A 90 -14.44 -19.74 -5.04
N VAL A 91 -14.66 -19.51 -3.74
CA VAL A 91 -13.74 -19.87 -2.66
C VAL A 91 -14.51 -20.36 -1.45
N GLU A 92 -13.86 -21.10 -0.56
CA GLU A 92 -14.36 -21.52 0.73
C GLU A 92 -13.63 -20.72 1.83
N GLY A 93 -14.39 -20.07 2.70
CA GLY A 93 -13.82 -19.25 3.77
C GLY A 93 -12.95 -20.07 4.71
N GLY A 94 -11.81 -19.50 5.12
CA GLY A 94 -10.82 -20.16 5.98
C GLY A 94 -9.81 -21.03 5.24
N HIS A 95 -10.06 -21.37 3.97
CA HIS A 95 -9.11 -22.12 3.13
C HIS A 95 -8.03 -21.18 2.54
N TYR A 96 -6.95 -21.77 2.06
CA TYR A 96 -5.84 -21.05 1.45
C TYR A 96 -5.90 -21.15 -0.08
N TYR A 97 -5.59 -20.05 -0.75
CA TYR A 97 -5.60 -19.95 -2.20
C TYR A 97 -4.30 -19.35 -2.72
N HIS A 98 -3.70 -20.00 -3.72
CA HIS A 98 -2.57 -19.50 -4.47
C HIS A 98 -3.08 -18.74 -5.69
N PHE A 99 -2.86 -17.43 -5.69
CA PHE A 99 -3.01 -16.63 -6.90
C PHE A 99 -1.73 -16.69 -7.71
N ARG A 100 -1.87 -16.92 -9.02
CA ARG A 100 -0.76 -16.84 -9.98
C ARG A 100 -1.21 -16.15 -11.26
N ALA A 101 -0.34 -15.35 -11.84
CA ALA A 101 -0.43 -14.81 -13.19
C ALA A 101 0.97 -14.50 -13.73
N THR A 102 1.09 -14.43 -15.05
CA THR A 102 2.26 -13.84 -15.73
C THR A 102 1.87 -12.51 -16.36
N ARG A 103 2.76 -11.53 -16.26
CA ARG A 103 2.51 -10.14 -16.67
C ARG A 103 3.67 -9.61 -17.49
N ARG A 104 3.40 -9.09 -18.68
CA ARG A 104 4.38 -8.34 -19.49
C ARG A 104 3.93 -6.91 -19.67
N VAL A 105 4.80 -5.96 -19.38
CA VAL A 105 4.51 -4.52 -19.46
C VAL A 105 5.34 -3.85 -20.55
N THR A 106 4.80 -2.78 -21.14
CA THR A 106 5.51 -1.93 -22.10
C THR A 106 5.24 -0.48 -21.77
N ASN A 107 6.30 0.33 -21.70
CA ASN A 107 6.24 1.77 -21.41
C ASN A 107 5.51 2.10 -20.09
N VAL A 108 5.85 1.39 -19.02
CA VAL A 108 5.32 1.62 -17.67
C VAL A 108 6.48 1.96 -16.74
N ALA A 109 6.53 3.20 -16.26
CA ALA A 109 7.62 3.66 -15.40
C ALA A 109 7.65 2.94 -14.03
N ALA A 110 6.49 2.70 -13.44
CA ALA A 110 6.35 2.04 -12.15
C ALA A 110 5.27 0.94 -12.20
N PRO A 111 5.62 -0.30 -12.59
CA PRO A 111 4.65 -1.39 -12.75
C PRO A 111 3.79 -1.63 -11.51
N ARG A 112 4.38 -1.65 -10.30
CA ARG A 112 3.63 -1.86 -9.06
C ARG A 112 2.60 -0.76 -8.72
N ARG A 113 2.72 0.42 -9.34
CA ARG A 113 1.76 1.53 -9.17
C ARG A 113 0.63 1.46 -10.19
N SER A 114 0.97 1.12 -11.43
CA SER A 114 0.09 1.23 -12.60
C SER A 114 -0.48 -0.08 -13.11
N VAL A 115 0.12 -1.21 -12.77
CA VAL A 115 -0.19 -2.53 -13.34
C VAL A 115 -0.17 -3.60 -12.25
N LEU A 116 -1.27 -3.68 -11.51
CA LEU A 116 -1.40 -4.55 -10.34
C LEU A 116 -2.52 -5.58 -10.52
N ALA A 117 -2.37 -6.71 -9.85
CA ALA A 117 -3.48 -7.60 -9.54
C ALA A 117 -4.09 -7.15 -8.20
N ARG A 118 -5.42 -7.18 -8.10
CA ARG A 118 -6.16 -6.91 -6.87
C ARG A 118 -7.15 -8.05 -6.64
N ILE A 119 -7.17 -8.59 -5.42
CA ILE A 119 -8.11 -9.64 -5.02
C ILE A 119 -9.02 -9.09 -3.94
N LEU A 120 -10.33 -9.22 -4.13
CA LEU A 120 -11.35 -8.74 -3.22
C LEU A 120 -12.21 -9.90 -2.73
N TRP A 121 -12.30 -10.06 -1.42
CA TRP A 121 -13.11 -11.10 -0.78
C TRP A 121 -14.57 -10.65 -0.64
N ARG A 122 -15.51 -11.53 -0.99
CA ARG A 122 -16.97 -11.27 -1.00
C ARG A 122 -17.75 -12.42 -0.38
N ASP A 123 -18.88 -12.08 0.24
CA ASP A 123 -19.90 -13.04 0.68
C ASP A 123 -20.86 -13.43 -0.47
N ASP A 124 -21.86 -14.25 -0.16
CA ASP A 124 -22.87 -14.72 -1.12
C ASP A 124 -23.75 -13.60 -1.69
N ASN A 125 -23.83 -12.47 -0.99
CA ASN A 125 -24.58 -11.29 -1.43
C ASN A 125 -23.70 -10.31 -2.22
N GLY A 126 -22.43 -10.67 -2.47
CA GLY A 126 -21.46 -9.82 -3.14
C GLY A 126 -20.97 -8.64 -2.30
N GLN A 127 -21.16 -8.67 -0.98
CA GLN A 127 -20.69 -7.62 -0.06
C GLN A 127 -19.25 -7.90 0.40
N PRO A 128 -18.46 -6.86 0.71
CA PRO A 128 -17.17 -7.04 1.36
C PRO A 128 -17.29 -7.80 2.69
N VAL A 129 -16.43 -8.79 2.91
CA VAL A 129 -16.37 -9.53 4.16
C VAL A 129 -15.46 -8.84 5.17
N HIS A 130 -15.63 -9.16 6.46
CA HIS A 130 -14.73 -8.71 7.53
C HIS A 130 -13.60 -9.73 7.76
N ARG A 131 -12.46 -9.28 8.31
CA ARG A 131 -11.37 -10.18 8.74
C ARG A 131 -11.80 -11.04 9.94
N ASP A 132 -11.15 -12.18 10.12
CA ASP A 132 -11.49 -13.13 11.21
C ASP A 132 -11.01 -12.67 12.59
N GLY A 133 -10.00 -11.79 12.63
CA GLY A 133 -9.43 -11.24 13.87
C GLY A 133 -9.97 -9.83 14.20
N PRO A 134 -10.01 -9.47 15.49
CA PRO A 134 -10.42 -8.12 15.89
C PRO A 134 -9.45 -7.07 15.33
N GLY A 135 -9.97 -5.90 14.97
CA GLY A 135 -9.13 -4.74 14.65
C GLY A 135 -8.27 -4.33 15.85
N ALA A 136 -7.18 -3.60 15.60
CA ALA A 136 -6.38 -3.02 16.66
C ALA A 136 -7.27 -2.22 17.63
N THR A 137 -7.00 -2.33 18.92
CA THR A 137 -7.82 -1.80 20.03
C THR A 137 -8.03 -0.27 19.99
N SER A 138 -7.32 0.46 19.12
CA SER A 138 -7.20 1.91 19.20
C SER A 138 -8.29 2.71 18.48
N TYR A 139 -8.86 2.24 17.36
CA TYR A 139 -9.73 3.10 16.52
C TYR A 139 -11.20 2.63 16.41
N ALA A 140 -11.48 1.33 16.61
CA ALA A 140 -12.84 0.79 16.67
C ALA A 140 -12.84 -0.49 17.55
N PRO A 141 -13.02 -0.36 18.87
CA PRO A 141 -12.93 -1.50 19.77
C PRO A 141 -13.99 -2.57 19.46
N GLY A 142 -13.56 -3.79 19.14
CA GLY A 142 -14.43 -4.97 19.06
C GLY A 142 -15.09 -5.24 17.71
N GLU A 143 -15.01 -4.34 16.73
CA GLU A 143 -15.45 -4.61 15.36
C GLU A 143 -14.25 -5.08 14.51
N ALA A 144 -14.38 -6.25 13.88
CA ALA A 144 -13.38 -6.67 12.92
C ALA A 144 -13.41 -5.74 11.71
N PRO A 145 -12.29 -5.23 11.21
CA PRO A 145 -12.29 -4.37 10.04
C PRO A 145 -12.73 -5.16 8.79
N VAL A 146 -13.27 -4.45 7.81
CA VAL A 146 -13.49 -5.01 6.47
C VAL A 146 -12.16 -5.56 5.95
N ALA A 147 -12.21 -6.73 5.31
CA ALA A 147 -11.06 -7.32 4.66
C ALA A 147 -10.57 -6.39 3.55
N GLU A 148 -9.34 -5.90 3.70
CA GLU A 148 -8.69 -5.06 2.69
C GLU A 148 -8.39 -5.90 1.44
N PRO A 149 -8.24 -5.25 0.27
CA PRO A 149 -7.81 -5.94 -0.94
C PRO A 149 -6.42 -6.55 -0.78
N GLU A 150 -6.22 -7.72 -1.37
CA GLU A 150 -4.89 -8.32 -1.50
C GLU A 150 -4.20 -7.87 -2.79
N TYR A 151 -2.89 -7.69 -2.72
CA TYR A 151 -2.05 -7.26 -3.85
C TYR A 151 -0.88 -8.24 -4.05
N PRO A 152 -1.05 -9.27 -4.89
CA PRO A 152 0.00 -10.23 -5.19
C PRO A 152 1.29 -9.55 -5.64
N ALA A 153 2.41 -9.98 -5.08
CA ALA A 153 3.69 -9.33 -5.34
C ALA A 153 4.42 -9.93 -6.55
N ASP A 154 5.10 -9.05 -7.28
CA ASP A 154 6.02 -9.42 -8.36
C ASP A 154 7.12 -10.37 -7.84
N ARG A 155 7.38 -11.43 -8.60
CA ARG A 155 8.44 -12.43 -8.38
C ARG A 155 9.52 -12.29 -9.46
N HIS A 156 9.97 -13.40 -10.02
CA HIS A 156 10.99 -13.41 -11.06
C HIS A 156 10.45 -12.80 -12.35
N SER A 157 11.33 -12.12 -13.09
CA SER A 157 11.07 -11.70 -14.46
C SER A 157 12.01 -12.43 -15.40
N ASP A 158 11.46 -13.05 -16.42
CA ASP A 158 12.23 -13.76 -17.43
C ASP A 158 12.93 -12.79 -18.43
N PRO A 159 13.89 -13.27 -19.23
CA PRO A 159 14.56 -12.44 -20.24
C PRO A 159 13.63 -11.91 -21.36
N SER A 160 12.43 -12.49 -21.51
CA SER A 160 11.42 -12.06 -22.48
C SER A 160 10.50 -10.95 -21.94
N GLY A 161 10.71 -10.53 -20.69
CA GLY A 161 9.98 -9.46 -20.00
C GLY A 161 8.68 -9.91 -19.33
N TRP A 162 8.46 -11.22 -19.17
CA TRP A 162 7.34 -11.73 -18.37
C TRP A 162 7.72 -11.80 -16.90
N THR A 163 6.96 -11.08 -16.08
CA THR A 163 7.06 -11.09 -14.62
C THR A 163 5.99 -12.02 -14.05
N GLU A 164 6.40 -12.94 -13.17
CA GLU A 164 5.46 -13.71 -12.36
C GLU A 164 4.86 -12.82 -11.26
N VAL A 165 3.54 -12.91 -11.08
CA VAL A 165 2.79 -12.18 -10.06
C VAL A 165 1.99 -13.20 -9.28
N GLU A 166 2.39 -13.45 -8.03
CA GLU A 166 1.81 -14.52 -7.23
C GLU A 166 1.92 -14.28 -5.73
N ASP A 167 0.98 -14.84 -4.98
CA ASP A 167 1.04 -14.95 -3.52
C ASP A 167 -0.02 -15.96 -3.04
N VAL A 168 0.12 -16.41 -1.79
CA VAL A 168 -0.83 -17.30 -1.14
C VAL A 168 -1.58 -16.54 -0.04
N TYR A 169 -2.91 -16.63 -0.07
CA TYR A 169 -3.79 -15.92 0.86
C TYR A 169 -4.75 -16.87 1.54
N GLN A 170 -5.07 -16.59 2.81
CA GLN A 170 -6.20 -17.21 3.46
C GLN A 170 -7.46 -16.42 3.12
N ALA A 171 -8.48 -17.07 2.57
CA ALA A 171 -9.78 -16.45 2.40
C ALA A 171 -10.38 -16.17 3.79
N PRO A 172 -10.90 -14.96 4.08
CA PRO A 172 -11.62 -14.70 5.33
C PRO A 172 -12.75 -15.73 5.52
N SER A 173 -13.03 -16.12 6.76
CA SER A 173 -13.96 -17.22 7.08
C SER A 173 -15.37 -17.08 6.47
N ARG A 174 -15.81 -15.86 6.17
CA ARG A 174 -17.12 -15.56 5.57
C ARG A 174 -17.08 -15.39 4.04
N ALA A 175 -15.90 -15.48 3.42
CA ALA A 175 -15.76 -15.33 1.98
C ALA A 175 -16.30 -16.57 1.27
N THR A 176 -17.11 -16.35 0.24
CA THR A 176 -17.56 -17.41 -0.69
C THR A 176 -17.09 -17.15 -2.11
N HIS A 177 -16.65 -15.93 -2.40
CA HIS A 177 -16.11 -15.56 -3.70
C HIS A 177 -14.92 -14.61 -3.57
N ALA A 178 -13.98 -14.73 -4.51
CA ALA A 178 -12.89 -13.79 -4.72
C ALA A 178 -13.06 -13.09 -6.08
N ILE A 179 -13.06 -11.76 -6.10
CA ILE A 179 -13.03 -10.98 -7.34
C ILE A 179 -11.56 -10.65 -7.62
N VAL A 180 -11.05 -11.15 -8.74
CA VAL A 180 -9.71 -10.84 -9.24
C VAL A 180 -9.82 -9.75 -10.30
N GLU A 181 -9.05 -8.69 -10.13
CA GLU A 181 -8.97 -7.56 -11.04
C GLU A 181 -7.51 -7.36 -11.49
N LEU A 182 -7.29 -7.22 -12.79
CA LEU A 182 -5.97 -7.10 -13.42
C LEU A 182 -5.86 -5.75 -14.13
N TYR A 183 -5.14 -4.81 -13.54
CA TYR A 183 -5.18 -3.40 -13.91
C TYR A 183 -4.14 -2.98 -14.94
N LEU A 184 -4.50 -1.94 -15.71
CA LEU A 184 -3.61 -0.90 -16.21
C LEU A 184 -4.23 0.45 -15.91
N ARG A 185 -3.50 1.30 -15.20
CA ARG A 185 -3.95 2.65 -14.83
C ARG A 185 -2.82 3.68 -14.83
N TRP A 186 -3.19 4.91 -15.16
CA TRP A 186 -2.42 6.16 -15.07
C TRP A 186 -1.15 6.26 -15.93
N ALA A 187 -0.64 5.15 -16.48
CA ALA A 187 0.48 5.15 -17.40
C ALA A 187 -0.01 5.42 -18.84
N THR A 188 0.46 6.50 -19.46
CA THR A 188 0.11 6.85 -20.85
C THR A 188 0.98 6.09 -21.85
N ARG A 189 0.42 5.82 -23.04
CA ARG A 189 1.08 5.06 -24.13
C ARG A 189 1.63 3.72 -23.64
N ALA A 190 0.98 3.13 -22.64
CA ALA A 190 1.43 1.95 -21.93
C ALA A 190 0.62 0.72 -22.31
N GLN A 191 1.19 -0.45 -22.12
CA GLN A 191 0.49 -1.72 -22.35
C GLN A 191 0.81 -2.71 -21.25
N VAL A 192 -0.17 -3.55 -20.93
CA VAL A 192 0.02 -4.77 -20.15
C VAL A 192 -0.65 -5.93 -20.84
N GLU A 193 0.04 -7.07 -20.83
CA GLU A 193 -0.48 -8.36 -21.19
C GLU A 193 -0.44 -9.28 -19.96
N TRP A 194 -1.58 -9.88 -19.61
CA TRP A 194 -1.71 -10.86 -18.53
C TRP A 194 -2.01 -12.25 -19.10
N SER A 195 -1.36 -13.29 -18.58
CA SER A 195 -1.61 -14.68 -18.98
C SER A 195 -1.47 -15.62 -17.79
N GLU A 196 -1.81 -16.90 -18.00
CA GLU A 196 -1.67 -17.97 -17.01
C GLU A 196 -2.30 -17.64 -15.64
N ILE A 197 -3.49 -17.02 -15.66
CA ILE A 197 -4.15 -16.52 -14.46
C ILE A 197 -4.93 -17.64 -13.77
N SER A 198 -4.63 -17.88 -12.50
CA SER A 198 -5.34 -18.83 -11.66
C SER A 198 -5.48 -18.35 -10.22
N LEU A 199 -6.56 -18.75 -9.57
CA LEU A 199 -6.72 -18.75 -8.12
C LEU A 199 -7.13 -20.16 -7.71
N ALA A 200 -6.19 -20.93 -7.17
CA ALA A 200 -6.39 -22.34 -6.86
C ALA A 200 -6.20 -22.61 -5.37
N GLU A 201 -7.00 -23.50 -4.80
CA GLU A 201 -6.83 -23.91 -3.42
C GLU A 201 -5.46 -24.55 -3.19
N THR A 202 -4.86 -24.28 -2.03
CA THR A 202 -3.54 -24.77 -1.67
C THR A 202 -3.44 -24.99 -0.15
N ASN A 203 -2.34 -25.56 0.29
CA ASN A 203 -2.03 -25.67 1.72
C ASN A 203 -1.58 -24.32 2.28
N ALA A 204 -1.79 -24.12 3.58
CA ALA A 204 -1.23 -22.98 4.29
C ALA A 204 0.29 -22.91 4.09
N PRO A 205 0.86 -21.74 3.76
CA PRO A 205 2.31 -21.60 3.68
C PRO A 205 2.91 -21.77 5.07
N PRO A 206 4.19 -22.20 5.17
CA PRO A 206 4.86 -22.31 6.46
C PRO A 206 4.85 -20.96 7.18
N PRO A 207 4.58 -20.92 8.49
CA PRO A 207 4.49 -19.67 9.22
C PRO A 207 5.86 -18.98 9.27
N ARG A 208 5.91 -17.73 8.83
CA ARG A 208 7.07 -16.85 8.99
C ARG A 208 6.85 -15.96 10.21
N LYS A 209 7.15 -16.48 11.40
CA LYS A 209 7.02 -15.72 12.66
C LYS A 209 8.12 -14.67 12.73
N VAL A 210 7.75 -13.44 13.08
CA VAL A 210 8.65 -12.31 13.27
C VAL A 210 8.31 -11.65 14.60
N ARG A 211 9.32 -11.34 15.43
CA ARG A 211 9.12 -10.56 16.65
C ARG A 211 9.51 -9.11 16.40
N LEU A 212 8.56 -8.20 16.58
CA LEU A 212 8.76 -6.77 16.38
C LEU A 212 8.76 -6.07 17.74
N ALA A 213 9.72 -5.19 17.97
CA ALA A 213 9.75 -4.30 19.13
C ALA A 213 9.65 -2.85 18.65
N SER A 214 8.68 -2.11 19.19
CA SER A 214 8.59 -0.66 19.01
C SER A 214 8.99 0.03 20.31
N VAL A 215 9.91 0.99 20.22
CA VAL A 215 10.40 1.72 21.39
C VAL A 215 9.66 3.05 21.47
N HIS A 216 8.83 3.21 22.51
CA HIS A 216 8.22 4.50 22.83
C HIS A 216 9.00 5.16 23.97
N PHE A 217 9.95 6.02 23.61
CA PHE A 217 10.77 6.76 24.55
C PHE A 217 11.08 8.16 24.03
N ARG A 218 10.85 9.18 24.85
CA ARG A 218 11.23 10.57 24.53
C ARG A 218 12.53 10.91 25.27
N PRO A 219 13.67 11.05 24.56
CA PRO A 219 14.93 11.36 25.20
C PRO A 219 14.92 12.80 25.74
N SER A 220 15.66 13.04 26.84
CA SER A 220 15.78 14.34 27.48
C SER A 220 17.08 14.46 28.28
N GLY A 221 17.53 15.70 28.51
CA GLY A 221 18.66 16.00 29.40
C GLY A 221 20.06 15.81 28.79
N LYS A 222 20.18 15.39 27.53
CA LYS A 222 21.46 15.34 26.79
C LYS A 222 21.62 16.56 25.88
N LYS A 223 22.86 16.90 25.52
CA LYS A 223 23.16 18.10 24.73
C LYS A 223 23.82 17.79 23.38
N THR A 224 24.19 16.54 23.15
CA THR A 224 24.80 16.08 21.91
C THR A 224 24.02 14.92 21.30
N ALA A 225 24.07 14.79 19.98
CA ALA A 225 23.45 13.69 19.25
C ALA A 225 23.92 12.31 19.77
N ALA A 226 25.23 12.15 19.97
CA ALA A 226 25.84 10.91 20.45
C ALA A 226 25.35 10.50 21.85
N GLU A 227 25.29 11.44 22.80
CA GLU A 227 24.75 11.15 24.13
C GLU A 227 23.26 10.81 24.10
N ASN A 228 22.50 11.45 23.21
CA ASN A 228 21.08 11.19 23.06
C ASN A 228 20.81 9.80 22.49
N CYS A 229 21.58 9.39 21.46
CA CYS A 229 21.50 8.05 20.87
C CYS A 229 21.82 6.95 21.88
N ARG A 230 22.78 7.18 22.79
CA ARG A 230 23.14 6.21 23.85
C ARG A 230 22.01 5.92 24.85
N LEU A 231 21.01 6.79 24.96
CA LEU A 231 19.85 6.53 25.82
C LEU A 231 19.00 5.35 25.31
N PHE A 232 19.15 4.96 24.05
CA PHE A 232 18.35 3.91 23.43
C PHE A 232 18.92 2.50 23.61
N ALA A 233 20.19 2.36 24.00
CA ALA A 233 20.83 1.05 24.18
C ALA A 233 20.05 0.11 25.12
N PRO A 234 19.63 0.53 26.33
CA PRO A 234 18.91 -0.37 27.24
C PRO A 234 17.60 -0.93 26.66
N PHE A 235 16.92 -0.17 25.79
CA PHE A 235 15.69 -0.63 25.13
C PHE A 235 15.99 -1.62 24.01
N ILE A 236 17.08 -1.43 23.28
CA ILE A 236 17.56 -2.36 22.26
C ILE A 236 18.02 -3.66 22.92
N ASP A 237 18.77 -3.58 24.03
CA ASP A 237 19.19 -4.72 24.83
C ASP A 237 17.99 -5.54 25.31
N GLU A 238 16.98 -4.87 25.87
CA GLU A 238 15.76 -5.53 26.35
C GLU A 238 14.97 -6.18 25.21
N ALA A 239 14.84 -5.50 24.07
CA ALA A 239 14.20 -6.08 22.89
C ALA A 239 14.97 -7.32 22.38
N ALA A 240 16.30 -7.29 22.41
CA ALA A 240 17.15 -8.43 22.08
C ALA A 240 16.98 -9.59 23.07
N HIS A 241 16.87 -9.33 24.38
CA HIS A 241 16.54 -10.36 25.37
C HIS A 241 15.19 -11.03 25.09
N GLN A 242 14.22 -10.26 24.58
CA GLN A 242 12.93 -10.76 24.13
C GLN A 242 12.96 -11.38 22.72
N LYS A 243 14.17 -11.50 22.14
CA LYS A 243 14.45 -12.10 20.82
C LYS A 243 13.76 -11.36 19.68
N ALA A 244 13.72 -10.03 19.71
CA ALA A 244 13.22 -9.23 18.60
C ALA A 244 14.04 -9.47 17.33
N ASP A 245 13.36 -9.61 16.19
CA ASP A 245 13.98 -9.66 14.86
C ASP A 245 14.18 -8.25 14.27
N LEU A 246 13.29 -7.32 14.66
CA LEU A 246 13.31 -5.91 14.29
C LEU A 246 13.01 -5.04 15.50
N VAL A 247 13.84 -4.03 15.71
CA VAL A 247 13.60 -2.95 16.68
C VAL A 247 13.38 -1.65 15.92
N VAL A 248 12.28 -0.95 16.21
CA VAL A 248 11.96 0.35 15.62
C VAL A 248 12.08 1.41 16.69
N LEU A 249 13.04 2.32 16.49
CA LEU A 249 13.27 3.47 17.35
C LEU A 249 12.42 4.68 16.90
N PRO A 250 12.20 5.67 17.78
CA PRO A 250 11.53 6.92 17.43
C PRO A 250 12.22 7.74 16.32
N GLU A 251 11.49 8.76 15.87
CA GLU A 251 11.93 9.77 14.91
C GLU A 251 12.95 10.76 15.51
N THR A 252 13.89 11.27 14.70
CA THR A 252 14.81 12.39 15.02
C THR A 252 15.64 12.22 16.30
N LEU A 253 16.24 11.03 16.49
CA LEU A 253 16.99 10.66 17.70
C LEU A 253 18.19 11.58 17.99
N THR A 254 18.82 12.16 16.97
CA THR A 254 19.95 13.10 17.13
C THR A 254 19.51 14.49 17.60
N LEU A 255 18.22 14.82 17.49
CA LEU A 255 17.64 16.14 17.74
C LEU A 255 16.75 16.18 18.99
N CYS A 256 15.84 15.21 19.15
CA CYS A 256 14.75 15.27 20.12
C CYS A 256 15.28 15.47 21.55
N GLY A 257 14.82 16.53 22.23
CA GLY A 257 15.21 16.80 23.62
C GLY A 257 16.62 17.36 23.84
N THR A 258 17.41 17.60 22.78
CA THR A 258 18.78 18.12 22.89
C THR A 258 18.86 19.64 23.00
N GLY A 259 17.89 20.33 22.38
CA GLY A 259 17.92 21.79 22.19
C GLY A 259 18.77 22.25 20.99
N LEU A 260 19.31 21.32 20.21
CA LEU A 260 20.00 21.61 18.95
C LEU A 260 19.01 22.11 17.88
N SER A 261 19.53 22.86 16.90
CA SER A 261 18.81 23.08 15.64
C SER A 261 18.87 21.82 14.77
N TYR A 262 18.03 21.72 13.73
CA TYR A 262 18.15 20.65 12.73
C TYR A 262 19.55 20.63 12.11
N ALA A 263 20.12 21.80 11.83
CA ALA A 263 21.46 21.92 11.28
C ALA A 263 22.53 21.33 12.19
N ASP A 264 22.46 21.60 13.49
CA ASP A 264 23.45 21.13 14.46
C ASP A 264 23.27 19.65 14.84
N ALA A 265 22.07 19.11 14.69
CA ALA A 265 21.75 17.70 14.91
C ALA A 265 21.96 16.80 13.69
N ALA A 266 22.24 17.38 12.52
CA ALA A 266 22.31 16.66 11.25
C ALA A 266 23.69 16.02 11.03
N GLU A 267 23.69 14.72 10.73
CA GLU A 267 24.89 13.91 10.48
C GLU A 267 24.85 13.27 9.08
N PRO A 268 26.00 12.97 8.44
CA PRO A 268 25.99 12.18 7.21
C PRO A 268 25.46 10.76 7.47
N ILE A 269 24.93 10.11 6.42
CA ILE A 269 24.53 8.69 6.47
C ILE A 269 25.22 7.94 5.32
N PRO A 270 26.10 6.97 5.63
CA PRO A 270 26.53 6.55 6.97
C PRO A 270 27.35 7.62 7.72
N GLY A 271 27.34 7.56 9.05
CA GLY A 271 28.00 8.49 9.98
C GLY A 271 27.89 8.08 11.45
N PRO A 272 28.26 8.97 12.40
CA PRO A 272 28.47 8.62 13.81
C PRO A 272 27.30 7.90 14.49
N SER A 273 26.07 8.40 14.33
CA SER A 273 24.88 7.74 14.90
C SER A 273 24.60 6.39 14.25
N THR A 274 24.74 6.25 12.92
CA THR A 274 24.53 4.95 12.27
C THR A 274 25.61 3.94 12.62
N ASP A 275 26.85 4.37 12.82
CA ASP A 275 27.96 3.50 13.25
C ASP A 275 27.71 2.97 14.67
N TYR A 276 27.23 3.83 15.58
CA TYR A 276 26.85 3.41 16.92
C TYR A 276 25.73 2.36 16.89
N PHE A 277 24.67 2.61 16.11
CA PHE A 277 23.54 1.70 15.99
C PHE A 277 23.89 0.42 15.20
N ALA A 278 24.86 0.47 14.29
CA ALA A 278 25.41 -0.68 13.59
C ALA A 278 26.07 -1.69 14.54
N GLU A 279 26.86 -1.20 15.50
CA GLU A 279 27.47 -2.08 16.50
C GLU A 279 26.39 -2.79 17.35
N LEU A 280 25.33 -2.08 17.74
CA LEU A 280 24.22 -2.70 18.48
C LEU A 280 23.44 -3.72 17.63
N ALA A 281 23.09 -3.37 16.38
CA ALA A 281 22.39 -4.28 15.48
C ALA A 281 23.18 -5.58 15.25
N LYS A 282 24.50 -5.45 15.06
CA LYS A 282 25.42 -6.58 14.90
C LYS A 282 25.60 -7.39 16.18
N GLN A 283 25.75 -6.72 17.32
CA GLN A 283 25.89 -7.38 18.63
C GLN A 283 24.70 -8.29 18.94
N HIS A 284 23.49 -7.88 18.55
CA HIS A 284 22.26 -8.58 18.89
C HIS A 284 21.66 -9.41 17.73
N ASP A 285 22.30 -9.46 16.56
CA ASP A 285 21.80 -10.15 15.36
C ASP A 285 20.34 -9.77 15.02
N LEU A 286 20.05 -8.46 14.99
CA LEU A 286 18.72 -7.90 14.72
C LEU A 286 18.77 -6.81 13.66
N TYR A 287 17.60 -6.53 13.07
CA TYR A 287 17.40 -5.33 12.28
C TYR A 287 17.02 -4.16 13.19
N LEU A 288 17.53 -2.97 12.88
CA LEU A 288 17.25 -1.76 13.64
C LEU A 288 16.82 -0.64 12.69
N VAL A 289 15.69 -0.02 12.98
CA VAL A 289 15.25 1.22 12.32
C VAL A 289 15.51 2.38 13.25
N ALA A 290 16.33 3.33 12.80
CA ALA A 290 16.67 4.55 13.55
C ALA A 290 16.19 5.79 12.80
N GLY A 291 15.35 6.61 13.44
CA GLY A 291 14.97 7.92 12.92
C GLY A 291 16.04 8.97 13.21
N LEU A 292 16.64 9.59 12.20
CA LEU A 292 17.76 10.52 12.36
C LEU A 292 17.50 11.84 11.63
N VAL A 293 18.39 12.80 11.83
CA VAL A 293 18.50 13.99 10.97
C VAL A 293 19.73 13.81 10.08
N GLU A 294 19.52 13.72 8.78
CA GLU A 294 20.57 13.53 7.79
C GLU A 294 21.10 14.87 7.27
N ARG A 295 22.40 14.98 7.06
CA ARG A 295 23.02 16.02 6.22
C ARG A 295 23.59 15.41 4.94
N GLU A 296 23.17 15.94 3.79
CA GLU A 296 23.77 15.65 2.49
C GLU A 296 24.11 16.96 1.78
N ARG A 297 25.41 17.31 1.76
CA ARG A 297 25.89 18.61 1.29
C ARG A 297 25.23 19.76 2.08
N HIS A 298 24.44 20.59 1.40
CA HIS A 298 23.71 21.72 1.99
C HIS A 298 22.26 21.35 2.39
N LEU A 299 21.82 20.12 2.11
CA LEU A 299 20.46 19.65 2.36
C LEU A 299 20.40 18.90 3.68
N ILE A 300 19.27 19.03 4.38
CA ILE A 300 18.99 18.36 5.65
C ILE A 300 17.69 17.60 5.50
N TYR A 301 17.66 16.33 5.90
CA TYR A 301 16.47 15.48 5.79
C TYR A 301 16.08 14.89 7.14
N ASN A 302 14.78 14.69 7.33
CA ASN A 302 14.26 13.77 8.34
C ASN A 302 14.21 12.38 7.73
N VAL A 303 14.88 11.40 8.34
CA VAL A 303 15.18 10.12 7.70
C VAL A 303 14.94 8.95 8.64
N ALA A 304 14.42 7.84 8.11
CA ALA A 304 14.45 6.54 8.77
C ALA A 304 15.54 5.67 8.11
N VAL A 305 16.46 5.13 8.90
CA VAL A 305 17.57 4.31 8.41
C VAL A 305 17.36 2.88 8.84
N LEU A 306 17.43 1.94 7.90
CA LEU A 306 17.44 0.51 8.17
C LEU A 306 18.89 0.02 8.28
N ILE A 307 19.20 -0.57 9.43
CA ILE A 307 20.49 -1.18 9.73
C ILE A 307 20.26 -2.69 9.89
N GLY A 308 21.07 -3.48 9.19
CA GLY A 308 20.98 -4.94 9.20
C GLY A 308 21.78 -5.60 10.33
N PRO A 309 21.55 -6.90 10.56
CA PRO A 309 22.27 -7.68 11.57
C PRO A 309 23.76 -7.86 11.26
N ASP A 310 24.20 -7.55 10.04
CA ASP A 310 25.62 -7.51 9.67
C ASP A 310 26.31 -6.19 10.05
N GLY A 311 25.58 -5.25 10.67
CA GLY A 311 26.04 -3.92 11.02
C GLY A 311 26.09 -2.96 9.84
N LYS A 312 25.51 -3.29 8.68
CA LYS A 312 25.50 -2.40 7.52
C LYS A 312 24.19 -1.63 7.42
N VAL A 313 24.28 -0.39 6.95
CA VAL A 313 23.09 0.35 6.47
C VAL A 313 22.56 -0.34 5.23
N GLN A 314 21.38 -0.95 5.34
CA GLN A 314 20.69 -1.63 4.24
C GLN A 314 19.93 -0.63 3.35
N GLY A 315 19.60 0.54 3.91
CA GLY A 315 19.06 1.65 3.17
C GLY A 315 18.41 2.70 4.06
N LYS A 316 17.84 3.73 3.44
CA LYS A 316 17.21 4.85 4.15
C LYS A 316 15.99 5.35 3.39
N TYR A 317 15.01 5.87 4.12
CA TYR A 317 13.83 6.56 3.61
C TYR A 317 13.85 7.99 4.13
N ARG A 318 13.86 8.97 3.21
CA ARG A 318 13.73 10.40 3.53
C ARG A 318 12.25 10.75 3.55
N LYS A 319 11.78 11.35 4.65
CA LYS A 319 10.37 11.74 4.85
C LYS A 319 9.87 12.59 3.68
N ALA A 320 8.84 12.13 2.99
CA ALA A 320 8.31 12.81 1.82
C ALA A 320 7.33 13.93 2.21
N THR A 321 6.51 13.68 3.24
CA THR A 321 5.43 14.59 3.66
C THR A 321 5.85 15.35 4.91
N LEU A 322 6.32 16.58 4.73
CA LEU A 322 6.82 17.40 5.85
C LEU A 322 5.69 18.17 6.54
N PRO A 323 5.60 18.14 7.88
CA PRO A 323 4.76 19.08 8.62
C PRO A 323 5.32 20.51 8.51
N ARG A 324 4.45 21.50 8.75
CA ARG A 324 4.82 22.92 8.60
C ARG A 324 6.07 23.33 9.39
N SER A 325 6.23 22.79 10.60
CA SER A 325 7.39 23.06 11.47
C SER A 325 8.71 22.55 10.90
N GLU A 326 8.71 21.47 10.13
CA GLU A 326 9.92 20.95 9.46
C GLU A 326 10.29 21.79 8.24
N ILE A 327 9.28 22.23 7.47
CA ILE A 327 9.47 23.14 6.33
C ILE A 327 10.09 24.46 6.81
N GLU A 328 9.53 25.05 7.87
CA GLU A 328 10.06 26.29 8.47
C GLU A 328 11.43 26.07 9.13
N GLY A 329 11.73 24.84 9.56
CA GLY A 329 13.03 24.42 10.07
C GLY A 329 14.09 24.15 8.99
N GLY A 330 13.76 24.28 7.71
CA GLY A 330 14.69 24.09 6.60
C GLY A 330 14.93 22.62 6.20
N ILE A 331 14.04 21.71 6.56
CA ILE A 331 14.11 20.31 6.12
C ILE A 331 13.71 20.19 4.66
N THR A 332 14.47 19.38 3.92
CA THR A 332 14.22 19.03 2.52
C THR A 332 13.33 17.79 2.45
N PRO A 333 12.28 17.77 1.60
CA PRO A 333 11.44 16.59 1.44
C PRO A 333 12.18 15.47 0.69
N GLY A 334 11.89 14.22 1.03
CA GLY A 334 12.24 13.06 0.23
C GLY A 334 11.32 12.88 -0.98
N GLU A 335 11.78 12.10 -1.96
CA GLU A 335 11.07 11.89 -3.24
C GLU A 335 10.83 10.40 -3.56
N GLU A 336 11.29 9.49 -2.70
CA GLU A 336 11.31 8.04 -2.96
C GLU A 336 10.58 7.25 -1.88
N TYR A 337 10.08 6.06 -2.25
CA TYR A 337 9.44 5.10 -1.35
C TYR A 337 10.10 3.70 -1.47
N PRO A 338 11.38 3.58 -1.09
CA PRO A 338 12.11 2.33 -1.20
C PRO A 338 11.51 1.23 -0.29
N VAL A 339 11.63 -0.01 -0.77
CA VAL A 339 11.26 -1.21 -0.03
C VAL A 339 12.52 -2.06 0.12
N PHE A 340 12.80 -2.48 1.34
CA PHE A 340 14.03 -3.17 1.70
C PHE A 340 13.77 -4.66 1.90
N ASP A 341 14.66 -5.50 1.37
CA ASP A 341 14.63 -6.93 1.63
C ASP A 341 15.31 -7.25 2.97
N THR A 342 14.65 -8.06 3.79
CA THR A 342 15.17 -8.55 5.08
C THR A 342 15.05 -10.06 5.14
N ARG A 343 15.71 -10.70 6.11
CA ARG A 343 15.61 -12.16 6.34
C ARG A 343 14.18 -12.63 6.63
N PHE A 344 13.31 -11.70 7.03
CA PHE A 344 11.90 -11.96 7.32
C PHE A 344 10.95 -11.30 6.32
N GLY A 345 11.40 -10.86 5.14
CA GLY A 345 10.54 -10.33 4.08
C GLY A 345 10.76 -8.84 3.79
N LYS A 346 9.85 -8.24 3.04
CA LYS A 346 9.95 -6.85 2.58
C LYS A 346 9.51 -5.86 3.67
N LEU A 347 10.28 -4.79 3.84
CA LEU A 347 10.04 -3.73 4.83
C LEU A 347 9.96 -2.37 4.13
N GLY A 348 8.87 -1.64 4.37
CA GLY A 348 8.73 -0.22 4.01
C GLY A 348 8.79 0.65 5.26
N MET A 349 9.25 1.90 5.10
CA MET A 349 9.32 2.87 6.19
C MET A 349 8.54 4.13 5.80
N MET A 350 7.84 4.70 6.77
CA MET A 350 7.17 5.99 6.69
C MET A 350 7.42 6.74 7.99
N VAL A 351 7.47 8.06 7.95
CA VAL A 351 7.86 8.86 9.11
C VAL A 351 6.73 9.83 9.45
N CYS A 352 6.14 9.66 10.63
CA CYS A 352 5.19 10.60 11.25
C CYS A 352 4.10 11.06 10.26
N TYR A 353 4.17 12.29 9.76
CA TYR A 353 3.18 12.96 8.92
C TYR A 353 2.97 12.31 7.54
N ASP A 354 3.78 11.32 7.18
CA ASP A 354 3.55 10.47 6.00
C ASP A 354 2.35 9.52 6.15
N GLY A 355 2.05 9.06 7.38
CA GLY A 355 0.94 8.14 7.67
C GLY A 355 -0.35 8.88 7.91
#